data_AF-A0A7C3N2B5-F1
#
_entry.id   AF-A0A7C3N2B5-F1
#
_cell.length_a   1.000
_cell.length_b   1.000
_cell.length_c   1.000
_cell.angle_alpha   90.00
_cell.angle_beta   90.00
_cell.angle_gamma   90.00
#
_symmetry.space_group_name_H-M   'P 1'
#
loop_
_entity.id
_entity.type
_entity.pdbx_description
1 polymer ?
#
loop_
_entity_poly.entity_id
_entity_poly.type
_entity_poly.pdbx_seq_one_letter_code
_entity_poly.pdbx_strand_id
1 'polypeptide(L)'
;MAELNAPQLETIKRFLVEYRNFPGAKALAKKWSLSQEELDRILKEVLREAAEKGVLKKKQFDIETMRYLSLEEWLMKHLKEKGP
;
A
#
# COMPACT_ATOMS: atom_id res chain seq x y z
N MET A 1 -16.62 -7.69 10.07
CA MET A 1 -15.40 -7.39 9.28
C MET A 1 -15.80 -7.50 7.83
N ALA A 2 -15.47 -6.51 6.99
CA ALA A 2 -15.72 -6.64 5.56
C ALA A 2 -14.67 -7.60 5.00
N GLU A 3 -15.09 -8.81 4.63
CA GLU A 3 -14.17 -9.80 4.08
C GLU A 3 -13.93 -9.47 2.61
N LEU A 4 -12.71 -9.02 2.30
CA LEU A 4 -12.32 -8.83 0.90
C LEU A 4 -12.27 -10.18 0.21
N ASN A 5 -12.87 -10.27 -0.98
CA ASN A 5 -12.56 -11.40 -1.86
C ASN A 5 -11.15 -11.24 -2.47
N ALA A 6 -10.59 -12.34 -2.95
CA ALA A 6 -9.22 -12.35 -3.49
C ALA A 6 -9.00 -11.30 -4.61
N PRO A 7 -9.92 -11.11 -5.60
CA PRO A 7 -9.77 -10.05 -6.59
C PRO A 7 -9.72 -8.63 -6.02
N GLN A 8 -10.51 -8.33 -4.99
CA GLN A 8 -10.51 -7.01 -4.35
C GLN A 8 -9.19 -6.74 -3.63
N LEU A 9 -8.72 -7.71 -2.84
CA LEU A 9 -7.43 -7.61 -2.16
C LEU A 9 -6.29 -7.40 -3.16
N GLU A 10 -6.25 -8.22 -4.21
CA GLU A 10 -5.24 -8.11 -5.26
C GLU A 10 -5.29 -6.74 -5.97
N THR A 11 -6.49 -6.20 -6.20
CA THR A 11 -6.65 -4.87 -6.79
C THR A 11 -6.04 -3.79 -5.90
N ILE A 12 -6.30 -3.81 -4.58
CA ILE A 12 -5.66 -2.86 -3.64
C ILE A 12 -4.14 -3.01 -3.70
N LYS A 13 -3.62 -4.24 -3.66
CA LYS A 13 -2.16 -4.50 -3.71
C LYS A 13 -1.53 -3.94 -4.98
N ARG A 14 -2.17 -4.12 -6.15
CA ARG A 14 -1.68 -3.54 -7.42
C ARG A 14 -1.63 -2.02 -7.42
N PHE A 15 -2.63 -1.36 -6.82
CA PHE A 15 -2.61 0.11 -6.66
C PHE A 15 -1.43 0.57 -5.82
N LEU A 16 -1.06 -0.19 -4.80
CA LEU A 16 0.06 0.15 -3.91
C LEU A 16 1.42 -0.15 -4.54
N VAL A 17 1.58 -1.32 -5.16
CA VAL A 17 2.90 -1.81 -5.62
C VAL A 17 3.24 -1.31 -7.02
N GLU A 18 2.32 -1.47 -7.98
CA GLU A 18 2.59 -1.20 -9.39
C GLU A 18 2.35 0.26 -9.76
N TYR A 19 1.24 0.82 -9.27
CA TYR A 19 0.78 2.15 -9.68
C TYR A 19 1.19 3.28 -8.73
N ARG A 20 1.74 2.97 -7.55
CA ARG A 20 2.05 3.96 -6.49
C ARG A 20 0.90 4.95 -6.27
N ASN A 21 -0.30 4.39 -6.16
CA ASN A 21 -1.54 5.15 -6.07
C ASN A 21 -2.24 4.87 -4.75
N PHE A 22 -1.71 5.44 -3.67
CA PHE A 22 -2.31 5.35 -2.34
C PHE A 22 -3.72 5.97 -2.28
N PRO A 23 -4.00 7.15 -2.90
CA PRO A 23 -5.35 7.70 -2.94
C PRO A 23 -6.37 6.72 -3.56
N GLY A 24 -6.00 6.04 -4.64
CA GLY A 24 -6.83 5.03 -5.29
C GLY A 24 -7.03 3.79 -4.41
N ALA A 25 -5.97 3.26 -3.79
CA ALA A 25 -6.08 2.16 -2.84
C ALA A 25 -7.01 2.51 -1.66
N LYS A 26 -6.88 3.72 -1.09
CA LYS A 26 -7.73 4.22 -0.01
C LYS A 26 -9.19 4.39 -0.44
N ALA A 27 -9.43 4.87 -1.66
CA ALA A 27 -10.78 4.99 -2.22
C ALA A 27 -11.44 3.61 -2.39
N LEU A 28 -10.70 2.61 -2.86
CA LEU A 28 -11.19 1.22 -2.96
C LEU A 28 -11.47 0.62 -1.58
N ALA A 29 -10.56 0.80 -0.62
CA ALA A 29 -10.75 0.35 0.76
C ALA A 29 -12.04 0.93 1.35
N LYS A 30 -12.27 2.25 1.19
CA LYS A 30 -13.51 2.91 1.62
C LYS A 30 -14.74 2.36 0.90
N LYS A 31 -14.66 2.14 -0.42
CA LYS A 31 -15.75 1.57 -1.22
C LYS A 31 -16.15 0.16 -0.76
N TRP A 32 -15.21 -0.60 -0.24
CA TRP A 32 -15.43 -1.96 0.28
C TRP A 32 -15.54 -2.00 1.81
N SER A 33 -15.77 -0.85 2.44
CA SER A 33 -16.03 -0.73 3.88
C SER A 33 -14.89 -1.22 4.78
N LEU A 34 -13.65 -1.10 4.33
CA LEU A 34 -12.49 -1.38 5.17
C LEU A 34 -12.25 -0.25 6.16
N SER A 35 -11.90 -0.62 7.39
CA SER A 35 -11.38 0.30 8.39
C SER A 35 -9.95 0.75 8.05
N GLN A 36 -9.48 1.80 8.72
CA GLN A 36 -8.08 2.23 8.57
C GLN A 36 -7.12 1.15 9.08
N GLU A 37 -7.47 0.43 10.15
CA GLU A 37 -6.66 -0.66 10.69
C GLU A 37 -6.56 -1.84 9.70
N GLU A 38 -7.63 -2.15 8.97
CA GLU A 38 -7.62 -3.17 7.91
C GLU A 38 -6.72 -2.73 6.74
N LEU A 39 -6.80 -1.46 6.34
CA LEU A 39 -5.89 -0.92 5.32
C LEU A 39 -4.42 -0.96 5.79
N ASP A 40 -4.14 -0.58 7.02
CA ASP A 40 -2.78 -0.61 7.59
C ASP A 40 -2.22 -2.05 7.64
N ARG A 41 -3.06 -3.06 7.92
CA ARG A 41 -2.66 -4.48 7.82
C ARG A 41 -2.30 -4.86 6.38
N ILE A 42 -3.08 -4.41 5.39
CA ILE A 42 -2.76 -4.64 3.97
C ILE A 42 -1.44 -3.97 3.59
N LEU A 43 -1.16 -2.75 4.05
CA LEU A 43 0.11 -2.07 3.79
C LEU A 43 1.30 -2.88 4.34
N LYS A 44 1.19 -3.41 5.55
CA LYS A 44 2.22 -4.27 6.17
C LYS A 44 2.39 -5.59 5.41
N GLU A 45 1.29 -6.20 4.97
CA GLU A 45 1.33 -7.41 4.15
C GLU A 45 2.03 -7.17 2.81
N VAL A 46 1.73 -6.04 2.14
CA VAL A 46 2.41 -5.64 0.91
C VAL A 46 3.92 -5.49 1.11
N LEU A 47 4.36 -4.85 2.20
CA LEU A 47 5.79 -4.72 2.51
C LEU A 47 6.46 -6.08 2.69
N ARG A 48 5.82 -7.00 3.43
CA ARG A 48 6.32 -8.36 3.64
C ARG A 48 6.43 -9.13 2.33
N GLU A 49 5.37 -9.17 1.54
CA GLU A 49 5.36 -9.86 0.23
C GLU A 49 6.36 -9.26 -0.75
N ALA A 50 6.52 -7.94 -0.76
CA ALA A 50 7.49 -7.27 -1.60
C ALA A 50 8.94 -7.59 -1.20
N ALA A 51 9.21 -7.78 0.09
CA ALA A 51 10.50 -8.24 0.58
C ALA A 51 10.80 -9.67 0.12
N GLU A 52 9.84 -10.59 0.29
CA GLU A 52 9.94 -11.99 -0.15
C GLU A 52 10.17 -12.11 -1.67
N LYS A 53 9.49 -11.27 -2.45
CA LYS A 53 9.61 -11.23 -3.92
C LYS A 53 10.82 -10.42 -4.43
N GLY A 54 11.61 -9.80 -3.53
CA GLY A 54 12.78 -9.00 -3.90
C GLY A 54 12.47 -7.69 -4.63
N VAL A 55 11.22 -7.19 -4.58
CA VAL A 55 10.79 -5.95 -5.26
C VAL A 55 10.74 -4.74 -4.34
N LEU A 56 11.00 -4.91 -3.04
CA LEU A 56 10.94 -3.85 -2.03
C LEU A 56 11.82 -2.63 -2.39
N LYS A 57 13.01 -2.87 -2.95
CA LYS A 57 13.99 -1.84 -3.32
C LYS A 57 13.82 -1.31 -4.75
N LYS A 58 12.84 -1.81 -5.52
CA LYS A 58 12.52 -1.28 -6.86
C LYS A 58 12.09 0.17 -6.71
N LYS A 59 12.84 1.08 -7.36
CA LYS A 59 12.57 2.51 -7.30
C LYS A 59 11.62 2.93 -8.41
N GLN A 60 10.71 3.85 -8.08
CA GLN A 60 9.84 4.54 -9.03
C GLN A 60 9.85 6.04 -8.73
N PHE A 61 9.66 6.86 -9.76
CA PHE A 61 9.60 8.30 -9.59
C PHE A 61 8.31 8.69 -8.88
N ASP A 62 8.43 9.50 -7.83
CA ASP A 62 7.35 10.00 -7.00
C ASP A 62 7.20 11.51 -7.21
N ILE A 63 6.04 11.94 -7.71
CA ILE A 63 5.81 13.34 -8.09
C ILE A 63 5.75 14.26 -6.86
N GLU A 64 5.32 13.74 -5.71
CA GLU A 64 5.14 14.53 -4.49
C GLU A 64 6.48 14.98 -3.91
N THR A 65 7.49 14.11 -3.99
CA THR A 65 8.85 14.38 -3.49
C THR A 65 9.85 14.73 -4.59
N MET A 66 9.47 14.63 -5.86
CA MET A 66 10.34 14.83 -7.03
C MET A 66 11.59 13.92 -7.01
N ARG A 67 11.47 12.71 -6.44
CA ARG A 67 12.58 11.77 -6.26
C ARG A 67 12.18 10.34 -6.62
N TYR A 68 13.17 9.50 -6.87
CA TYR A 68 12.98 8.06 -7.00
C TYR A 68 12.95 7.42 -5.62
N LEU A 69 11.81 6.84 -5.25
CA LEU A 69 11.60 6.16 -3.98
C LEU A 69 11.44 4.66 -4.18
N SER A 70 11.99 3.87 -3.25
CA SER A 70 11.68 2.44 -3.12
C SER A 70 10.22 2.22 -2.70
N LEU A 71 9.76 0.98 -2.73
CA LEU A 71 8.40 0.65 -2.24
C LEU A 71 8.24 0.96 -0.77
N GLU A 72 9.26 0.60 0.01
CA GLU A 72 9.33 0.86 1.45
C GLU A 72 9.25 2.35 1.77
N GLU A 73 10.15 3.16 1.21
CA GLU A 73 10.20 4.61 1.46
C GLU A 73 8.88 5.30 1.10
N TRP A 74 8.24 4.87 0.00
CA TRP A 74 6.97 5.45 -0.45
C TRP A 74 5.80 5.04 0.46
N LEU A 75 5.68 3.76 0.84
CA LEU A 75 4.61 3.28 1.70
C LEU A 75 4.70 3.80 3.14
N MET A 76 5.92 4.00 3.66
CA MET A 76 6.13 4.54 5.01
C MET A 76 5.54 5.95 5.20
N LYS A 77 5.39 6.74 4.13
CA LYS A 77 4.67 8.04 4.19
C LYS A 77 3.20 7.91 4.60
N HIS A 78 2.61 6.74 4.34
CA HIS A 78 1.17 6.50 4.48
C HIS A 78 0.82 5.61 5.66
N LEU A 79 1.80 4.85 6.18
CA LEU A 79 1.67 4.19 7.47
C LEU A 79 1.67 5.27 8.55
N LYS A 80 0.55 5.43 9.24
CA LYS A 80 0.54 6.19 10.48
C LYS A 80 1.32 5.37 11.51
N GLU A 81 2.54 5.77 11.81
CA GLU A 81 3.12 5.41 13.10
C GLU A 81 2.18 5.99 14.16
N LYS A 82 1.52 5.11 14.93
CA LYS A 82 1.14 5.51 16.29
C LYS A 82 2.46 5.75 17.00
N GLY A 83 2.92 6.99 17.00
CA GLY A 83 3.91 7.44 17.97
C GLY A 83 3.41 7.09 19.39
N PRO A 84 4.34 6.85 20.33
CA PRO A 84 4.02 6.42 21.69
C PRO A 84 3.01 7.35 22.39
#